data_AF-A0A2W0AN71-F1
#
_entry.id   AF-A0A2W0AN71-F1
#
_cell.length_a   1.000
_cell.length_b   1.000
_cell.length_c   1.000
_cell.angle_alpha   90.00
_cell.angle_beta   90.00
_cell.angle_gamma   90.00
#
_symmetry.space_group_name_H-M   'P 1'
#
loop_
_entity.id
_entity.type
_entity.pdbx_description
1 polymer ?
#
loop_
_entity_poly.entity_id
_entity_poly.type
_entity_poly.pdbx_seq_one_letter_code
_entity_poly.pdbx_strand_id
1 'polypeptide(L)'
;MQSNIKDKVVFASPKSEEERALVAGACVRKLGIQFPAVLDEFGNSTERQYTAWPDRLYLIDATGRVAYKSKPGPFGFQAQELKTALARVVEVH
;
A
#
# COMPACT_ATOMS: atom_id res chain seq x y z
N MET A 1 -3.89 -13.62 12.79
CA MET A 1 -5.15 -14.14 12.20
C MET A 1 -6.36 -13.96 13.13
N GLN A 2 -6.25 -14.21 14.44
CA GLN A 2 -7.38 -14.00 15.37
C GLN A 2 -7.95 -12.57 15.34
N SER A 3 -7.10 -11.55 15.16
CA SER A 3 -7.52 -10.15 14.98
C SER A 3 -8.51 -9.99 13.81
N ASN A 4 -8.15 -10.48 12.62
CA ASN A 4 -8.99 -10.38 11.42
C ASN A 4 -10.35 -11.08 11.60
N ILE A 5 -10.39 -12.21 12.33
CA ILE A 5 -11.65 -12.91 12.65
C ILE A 5 -12.51 -12.05 13.58
N LYS A 6 -11.91 -11.53 14.66
CA LYS A 6 -12.58 -10.65 15.62
C LYS A 6 -13.15 -9.41 14.95
N ASP A 7 -12.38 -8.80 14.05
CA ASP A 7 -12.74 -7.56 13.35
C ASP A 7 -13.61 -7.82 12.10
N LYS A 8 -13.93 -9.09 11.82
CA LYS A 8 -14.73 -9.53 10.66
C LYS A 8 -14.15 -9.02 9.34
N VAL A 9 -12.82 -9.10 9.21
CA VAL A 9 -12.02 -8.75 8.03
C VAL A 9 -11.43 -10.04 7.45
N VAL A 10 -12.30 -10.97 7.08
CA VAL A 10 -11.92 -12.24 6.46
C VAL A 10 -12.52 -12.28 5.07
N PHE A 11 -11.66 -12.28 4.07
CA PHE A 11 -12.02 -12.34 2.65
C PHE A 11 -11.36 -13.55 2.02
N ALA A 12 -12.04 -14.17 1.06
CA ALA A 12 -11.42 -15.17 0.20
C ALA A 12 -10.40 -14.49 -0.72
N SER A 13 -9.36 -15.24 -1.13
CA SER A 13 -8.44 -14.76 -2.16
C SER A 13 -9.20 -14.54 -3.48
N PRO A 14 -9.14 -13.34 -4.08
CA PRO A 14 -9.82 -13.06 -5.34
C PRO A 14 -9.34 -13.96 -6.48
N LYS A 15 -10.25 -14.36 -7.36
CA LYS A 15 -9.99 -15.18 -8.55
C LYS A 15 -10.23 -14.44 -9.87
N SER A 16 -10.72 -13.20 -9.82
CA SER A 16 -10.87 -12.31 -10.96
C SER A 16 -10.54 -10.86 -10.59
N GLU A 17 -10.42 -10.01 -11.61
CA GLU A 17 -10.26 -8.56 -11.43
C GLU A 17 -11.49 -7.94 -10.75
N GLU A 18 -12.71 -8.40 -11.05
CA GLU A 18 -13.91 -7.90 -10.38
C GLU A 18 -13.90 -8.24 -8.88
N GLU A 19 -13.56 -9.48 -8.53
CA GLU A 19 -13.44 -9.87 -7.11
C GLU A 19 -12.35 -9.08 -6.38
N ARG A 20 -11.22 -8.82 -7.05
CA ARG A 20 -10.13 -7.99 -6.50
C ARG A 20 -10.59 -6.57 -6.24
N ALA A 21 -11.33 -5.99 -7.19
CA ALA A 21 -11.91 -4.66 -7.05
C ALA A 21 -12.95 -4.57 -5.94
N LEU A 22 -13.77 -5.61 -5.73
CA LEU A 22 -14.73 -5.67 -4.63
C LEU A 22 -14.02 -5.63 -3.26
N VAL A 23 -12.96 -6.43 -3.07
CA VAL A 23 -12.19 -6.47 -1.82
C VAL A 23 -11.46 -5.15 -1.59
N ALA A 24 -10.80 -4.59 -2.61
CA ALA A 24 -10.12 -3.30 -2.50
C ALA A 24 -11.09 -2.14 -2.22
N GLY A 25 -12.27 -2.15 -2.84
CA GLY A 25 -13.32 -1.17 -2.56
C GLY A 25 -13.80 -1.23 -1.11
N ALA A 26 -13.92 -2.43 -0.53
CA ALA A 26 -14.21 -2.59 0.89
C ALA A 26 -13.09 -2.02 1.79
N CYS A 27 -11.83 -2.24 1.41
CA CYS A 27 -10.66 -1.68 2.12
C CYS A 27 -10.66 -0.14 2.12
N VAL A 28 -10.78 0.48 0.94
CA VAL A 28 -10.81 1.94 0.79
C VAL A 28 -11.92 2.57 1.63
N ARG A 29 -13.13 2.01 1.59
CA ARG A 29 -14.27 2.51 2.37
C ARG A 29 -14.08 2.33 3.88
N LYS A 30 -13.65 1.15 4.33
CA LYS A 30 -13.49 0.86 5.76
C LYS A 30 -12.36 1.65 6.41
N LEU A 31 -11.26 1.86 5.69
CA LEU A 31 -10.10 2.62 6.19
C LEU A 31 -10.24 4.14 5.94
N GLY A 32 -11.23 4.56 5.17
CA GLY A 32 -11.44 5.97 4.84
C GLY A 32 -10.28 6.55 4.02
N ILE A 33 -9.71 5.78 3.09
CA ILE A 33 -8.58 6.23 2.26
C ILE A 33 -9.04 7.42 1.40
N GLN A 34 -8.37 8.57 1.56
CA GLN A 34 -8.73 9.84 0.90
C GLN A 34 -7.90 10.13 -0.35
N PHE A 35 -6.80 9.41 -0.56
CA PHE A 35 -5.96 9.56 -1.75
C PHE A 35 -6.36 8.54 -2.82
N PRO A 36 -6.03 8.80 -4.10
CA PRO A 36 -6.32 7.86 -5.17
C PRO A 36 -5.79 6.45 -4.86
N ALA A 37 -6.68 5.47 -4.90
CA ALA A 37 -6.34 4.06 -4.75
C ALA A 37 -6.50 3.39 -6.12
N VAL A 38 -5.46 2.68 -6.55
CA VAL A 38 -5.42 1.93 -7.79
C VAL A 38 -5.17 0.45 -7.51
N LEU A 39 -5.49 -0.41 -8.48
CA LEU A 39 -5.25 -1.84 -8.40
C LEU A 39 -4.07 -2.23 -9.27
N ASP A 40 -3.23 -3.12 -8.76
CA ASP A 40 -2.30 -3.86 -9.59
C ASP A 40 -3.08 -4.86 -10.44
N GLU A 41 -2.61 -5.07 -11.67
CA GLU A 41 -3.20 -6.03 -12.59
C GLU A 41 -3.12 -7.46 -12.04
N PHE A 42 -3.97 -8.37 -12.53
CA PHE A 42 -4.17 -9.68 -11.91
C PHE A 42 -2.87 -10.49 -11.75
N GLY A 43 -1.96 -10.32 -12.69
CA GLY A 43 -0.62 -10.86 -12.74
C GLY A 43 0.38 -10.24 -11.76
N ASN A 44 0.03 -9.26 -10.92
CA ASN A 44 0.86 -8.70 -9.83
C ASN A 44 2.21 -8.11 -10.28
N SER A 45 2.29 -7.50 -11.47
CA SER A 45 3.53 -6.94 -11.99
C SER A 45 4.10 -5.79 -11.15
N THR A 46 3.26 -4.93 -10.56
CA THR A 46 3.70 -3.81 -9.71
C THR A 46 4.22 -4.34 -8.38
N GLU A 47 3.47 -5.26 -7.75
CA GLU A 47 3.87 -5.92 -6.51
C GLU A 47 5.26 -6.53 -6.64
N ARG A 48 5.51 -7.32 -7.70
CA ARG A 48 6.82 -7.96 -7.92
C ARG A 48 7.94 -6.95 -8.12
N GLN A 49 7.74 -5.96 -8.99
CA GLN A 49 8.76 -4.97 -9.30
C GLN A 49 9.14 -4.13 -8.07
N TYR A 50 8.19 -3.88 -7.16
CA TYR A 50 8.39 -3.12 -5.94
C TYR A 50 8.60 -3.98 -4.69
N THR A 51 8.63 -5.32 -4.82
CA THR A 51 8.71 -6.23 -3.66
C THR A 51 7.67 -5.85 -2.58
N ALA A 52 6.45 -5.56 -3.01
CA ALA A 52 5.46 -4.84 -2.22
C ALA A 52 4.81 -5.69 -1.13
N TRP A 53 4.87 -7.03 -1.24
CA TRP A 53 4.36 -7.91 -0.20
C TRP A 53 5.20 -7.86 1.10
N PRO A 54 4.57 -7.93 2.30
CA PRO A 54 3.11 -7.92 2.54
C PRO A 54 2.47 -6.54 2.37
N ASP A 55 3.21 -5.47 2.66
CA ASP A 55 2.90 -4.07 2.38
C ASP A 55 4.21 -3.26 2.40
N ARG A 56 4.23 -2.12 1.68
CA ARG A 56 5.38 -1.22 1.57
C ARG A 56 4.98 0.23 1.45
N LEU A 57 5.83 1.11 1.97
CA LEU A 57 5.86 2.52 1.63
C LEU A 57 7.05 2.79 0.71
N TYR A 58 6.79 3.51 -0.37
CA TYR A 58 7.77 4.03 -1.30
C TYR A 58 7.59 5.54 -1.44
N LEU A 59 8.72 6.24 -1.60
CA LEU A 59 8.74 7.63 -2.03
C LEU A 59 9.54 7.71 -3.31
N ILE A 60 8.90 8.16 -4.37
CA ILE A 60 9.53 8.47 -5.65
C ILE A 60 9.66 9.99 -5.73
N ASP A 61 10.87 10.50 -5.96
CA ASP A 61 11.12 11.94 -6.09
C ASP A 61 10.70 12.48 -7.47
N ALA A 62 10.77 13.80 -7.63
CA ALA A 62 10.40 14.48 -8.88
C ALA A 62 11.28 14.07 -10.10
N THR A 63 12.43 13.44 -9.87
CA THR A 63 13.31 12.93 -10.92
C THR A 63 13.03 11.46 -11.26
N GLY A 64 12.03 10.84 -10.62
CA GLY A 64 11.66 9.44 -10.82
C GLY A 64 12.53 8.44 -10.05
N ARG A 65 13.31 8.88 -9.06
CA ARG A 65 14.17 8.00 -8.25
C ARG A 65 13.50 7.59 -6.96
N VAL A 66 13.81 6.40 -6.48
CA VAL A 66 13.37 5.94 -5.15
C VAL A 66 14.16 6.68 -4.08
N ALA A 67 13.53 7.66 -3.44
CA ALA A 67 14.10 8.41 -2.32
C ALA A 67 13.91 7.71 -0.97
N TYR A 68 12.91 6.82 -0.85
CA TYR A 68 12.69 5.99 0.33
C TYR A 68 11.96 4.69 -0.01
N LYS A 69 12.35 3.60 0.66
CA LYS A 69 11.70 2.28 0.66
C LYS A 69 11.63 1.78 2.10
N SER A 70 10.44 1.45 2.59
CA SER A 70 10.26 0.91 3.95
C SER A 70 10.72 -0.55 4.07
N LYS A 71 10.93 -1.00 5.31
CA LYS A 71 10.99 -2.43 5.65
C LYS A 71 9.63 -3.11 5.40
N PRO A 72 9.56 -4.46 5.29
CA PRO A 72 8.29 -5.13 5.05
C PRO A 72 7.40 -4.96 6.27
N GLY A 73 6.12 -4.66 6.07
CA GLY A 73 5.21 -4.54 7.19
C GLY A 73 4.65 -5.89 7.68
N PRO A 74 3.68 -5.84 8.61
CA PRO A 74 3.12 -4.62 9.18
C PRO A 74 4.15 -3.86 10.04
N PHE A 75 5.17 -4.53 10.59
CA PHE A 75 6.14 -3.93 11.51
C PHE A 75 7.08 -2.89 10.86
N GLY A 76 7.38 -3.04 9.57
CA GLY A 76 8.16 -2.07 8.80
C GLY A 76 7.35 -0.90 8.22
N PHE A 77 6.02 -0.93 8.29
CA PHE A 77 5.17 0.14 7.80
C PHE A 77 5.18 1.32 8.79
N GLN A 78 6.07 2.29 8.58
CA GLN A 78 6.27 3.41 9.49
C GLN A 78 6.01 4.76 8.80
N ALA A 79 4.80 5.31 8.99
CA ALA A 79 4.38 6.58 8.39
C ALA A 79 5.29 7.76 8.77
N GLN A 80 5.89 7.73 9.96
CA GLN A 80 6.78 8.79 10.44
C GLN A 80 8.12 8.83 9.67
N GLU A 81 8.64 7.67 9.26
CA GLU A 81 9.82 7.61 8.41
C GLU A 81 9.53 8.20 7.02
N LEU A 82 8.38 7.85 6.43
CA LEU A 82 7.94 8.42 5.15
C LEU A 82 7.78 9.94 5.24
N LYS A 83 7.16 10.46 6.32
CA LYS A 83 7.05 11.91 6.57
C LYS A 83 8.42 12.58 6.61
N THR A 84 9.39 11.95 7.25
CA THR A 84 10.77 12.45 7.33
C THR A 84 11.45 12.45 5.96
N ALA A 85 11.23 11.42 5.15
CA ALA A 85 11.74 11.34 3.78
C ALA A 85 11.11 12.41 2.87
N LEU A 86 9.79 12.62 2.98
CA LEU A 86 9.07 13.67 2.26
C LEU A 86 9.66 15.06 2.52
N ALA A 87 9.94 15.39 3.77
CA ALA A 87 10.53 16.68 4.16
C ALA A 87 11.93 16.92 3.56
N ARG A 88 12.62 15.88 3.08
CA ARG A 88 13.94 16.00 2.44
C ARG A 88 13.87 16.21 0.93
N VAL A 89 12.76 15.80 0.29
CA VAL A 89 12.60 15.86 -1.17
C VAL A 89 11.68 16.97 -1.64
N VAL A 90 10.87 17.54 -0.74
CA VAL A 90 10.05 18.72 -1.02
C VAL A 90 10.82 19.94 -0.52
N GLU A 91 11.22 20.83 -1.44
CA GLU A 91 11.72 22.15 -1.05
C GLU A 91 10.60 22.92 -0.36
N VAL A 92 10.81 23.29 0.90
CA VAL A 92 9.93 24.22 1.62
C VAL A 92 10.07 25.58 0.94
N HIS A 93 9.09 25.94 0.12
CA HIS A 93 8.91 27.32 -0.32
C HIS A 93 8.16 28.09 0.77
#